data_AF-A0A5C7YKU5-F1
#
_entry.id   AF-A0A5C7YKU5-F1
#
_cell.length_a   1.000
_cell.length_b   1.000
_cell.length_c   1.000
_cell.angle_alpha   90.00
_cell.angle_beta   90.00
_cell.angle_gamma   90.00
#
_symmetry.space_group_name_H-M   'P 1'
#
loop_
_entity.id
_entity.type
_entity.pdbx_description
1 polymer ?
#
loop_
_entity_poly.entity_id
_entity_poly.type
_entity_poly.pdbx_seq_one_letter_code
_entity_poly.pdbx_strand_id
1 'polypeptide(L)'
;MKKILLSAVSLLLLVSCSNDESNTSGESTATARRHRGCASHEVHEQQLRENPELAAKMQEIENFTQNAITNGRLVNGRIEIPVVVNVLYRTAAENISLTQIQSQIDVLNKDFNALNSDFNQVPTTFSGVKANVRITFVLDAVYRKSTKKTSWGTRDAMKKSSQGGLNPTSPTTKLNLWVCTIGGGILGYAQFPGGSSATDGVVIDSKYLGTTGTATAPFNKGRTATHEVGHWMNLRHIWGDATCGSDLVSDTPTHNTANYGMPAFPHYSTCSGTPIEMTMNYMDYTDDAGMYMFSNGQKSRMLAIFASGGSRFSFAQP
;
A
#
# COMPACT_ATOMS: atom_id res chain seq x y z
N MET A 1 -56.38 -5.04 -63.38
CA MET A 1 -57.68 -4.87 -62.67
C MET A 1 -57.77 -5.91 -61.56
N LYS A 2 -58.41 -5.51 -60.46
CA LYS A 2 -58.53 -6.14 -59.13
C LYS A 2 -58.49 -7.68 -59.09
N LYS A 3 -57.64 -8.22 -58.21
CA LYS A 3 -57.55 -9.65 -57.88
C LYS A 3 -58.63 -10.06 -56.88
N ILE A 4 -58.99 -11.33 -57.01
CA ILE A 4 -60.11 -12.11 -56.47
C ILE A 4 -59.95 -12.42 -54.96
N LEU A 5 -61.07 -12.37 -54.23
CA LEU A 5 -61.29 -13.02 -52.93
C LEU A 5 -61.57 -14.51 -53.15
N LEU A 6 -60.94 -15.41 -52.40
CA LEU A 6 -61.55 -16.69 -51.99
C LEU A 6 -60.75 -17.39 -50.88
N SER A 7 -61.43 -17.55 -49.73
CA SER A 7 -61.33 -18.56 -48.68
C SER A 7 -61.04 -19.97 -49.23
N ALA A 8 -60.55 -21.01 -48.53
CA ALA A 8 -60.25 -21.33 -47.13
C ALA A 8 -59.48 -22.67 -47.13
N VAL A 9 -59.11 -23.13 -45.93
CA VAL A 9 -59.04 -24.52 -45.43
C VAL A 9 -57.68 -24.83 -44.79
N SER A 10 -57.76 -24.89 -43.46
CA SER A 10 -56.77 -25.37 -42.52
C SER A 10 -56.45 -26.85 -42.75
N LEU A 11 -55.16 -27.20 -42.69
CA LEU A 11 -54.70 -28.55 -42.40
C LEU A 11 -53.63 -28.46 -41.30
N LEU A 12 -54.00 -28.89 -40.10
CA LEU A 12 -53.08 -29.12 -38.99
C LEU A 12 -52.22 -30.35 -39.31
N LEU A 13 -50.90 -30.16 -39.36
CA LEU A 13 -49.92 -31.23 -39.22
C LEU A 13 -48.94 -30.80 -38.12
N LEU A 14 -49.06 -31.45 -36.96
CA LEU A 14 -48.15 -31.35 -35.84
C LEU A 14 -46.87 -32.10 -36.20
N VAL A 15 -45.76 -31.38 -36.40
CA VAL A 15 -44.41 -31.95 -36.40
C VAL A 15 -43.61 -31.24 -35.33
N SER A 16 -43.36 -32.00 -34.26
CA SER A 16 -42.55 -31.65 -33.12
C SER A 16 -41.07 -31.81 -33.47
N CYS A 17 -40.32 -30.70 -33.49
CA CYS A 17 -38.88 -30.65 -33.33
C CYS A 17 -38.50 -29.22 -32.91
N SER A 18 -38.07 -29.03 -31.67
CA SER A 18 -37.28 -27.86 -31.28
C SER A 18 -36.32 -28.26 -30.16
N ASN A 19 -35.05 -28.08 -30.49
CA ASN A 19 -33.82 -28.35 -29.79
C ASN A 19 -33.86 -28.20 -28.26
N ASP A 20 -33.27 -29.19 -27.59
CA ASP A 20 -32.71 -29.06 -26.25
C ASP A 20 -31.61 -28.00 -26.24
N GLU A 21 -31.89 -26.85 -25.65
CA GLU A 21 -30.85 -25.99 -25.06
C GLU A 21 -30.97 -26.08 -23.54
N SER A 22 -30.08 -26.87 -22.95
CA SER A 22 -29.86 -26.95 -21.52
C SER A 22 -29.37 -25.61 -20.98
N ASN A 23 -30.29 -24.81 -20.47
CA ASN A 23 -30.00 -23.63 -19.65
C ASN A 23 -29.36 -24.07 -18.34
N THR A 24 -28.03 -24.12 -18.30
CA THR A 24 -27.23 -24.12 -17.07
C THR A 24 -26.42 -22.84 -17.05
N SER A 25 -27.11 -21.74 -16.70
CA SER A 25 -26.45 -20.53 -16.23
C SER A 25 -25.81 -20.81 -14.87
N GLY A 26 -24.63 -21.44 -14.88
CA GLY A 26 -23.73 -21.36 -13.74
C GLY A 26 -23.30 -19.90 -13.62
N GLU A 27 -23.90 -19.17 -12.69
CA GLU A 27 -23.32 -17.94 -12.16
C GLU A 27 -21.96 -18.30 -11.57
N SER A 28 -20.93 -18.24 -12.42
CA SER A 28 -19.56 -18.04 -11.99
C SER A 28 -19.52 -16.64 -11.36
N THR A 29 -19.80 -16.57 -10.06
CA THR A 29 -19.30 -15.49 -9.22
C THR A 29 -17.78 -15.57 -9.22
N ALA A 30 -17.17 -15.10 -10.31
CA ALA A 30 -15.78 -14.72 -10.34
C ALA A 30 -15.67 -13.52 -9.41
N THR A 31 -15.48 -13.77 -8.11
CA THR A 31 -14.87 -12.79 -7.22
C THR A 31 -13.54 -12.45 -7.87
N ALA A 32 -13.49 -11.35 -8.62
CA ALA A 32 -12.24 -10.76 -9.07
C ALA A 32 -11.39 -10.60 -7.80
N ARG A 33 -10.36 -11.43 -7.64
CA ARG A 33 -9.48 -11.35 -6.49
C ARG A 33 -8.90 -9.95 -6.51
N ARG A 34 -9.27 -9.14 -5.51
CA ARG A 34 -8.68 -7.80 -5.36
C ARG A 34 -7.22 -8.02 -5.00
N HIS A 35 -6.33 -7.67 -5.90
CA HIS A 35 -4.89 -7.65 -5.65
C HIS A 35 -4.51 -6.37 -4.91
N ARG A 36 -3.42 -6.40 -4.14
CA ARG A 36 -2.87 -5.17 -3.54
C ARG A 36 -2.45 -4.23 -4.66
N GLY A 37 -2.99 -3.01 -4.65
CA GLY A 37 -2.53 -1.92 -5.50
C GLY A 37 -1.91 -0.84 -4.63
N CYS A 38 -0.60 -0.63 -4.73
CA CYS A 38 0.09 0.56 -4.24
C CYS A 38 0.50 1.40 -5.46
N ALA A 39 0.42 2.72 -5.33
CA ALA A 39 0.80 3.65 -6.40
C ALA A 39 2.09 4.44 -6.11
N SER A 40 2.85 4.03 -5.09
CA SER A 40 4.04 4.77 -4.62
C SER A 40 5.12 4.88 -5.69
N HIS A 41 5.37 3.80 -6.45
CA HIS A 41 6.34 3.82 -7.54
C HIS A 41 5.86 4.72 -8.69
N GLU A 42 4.61 4.61 -9.12
CA GLU A 42 4.03 5.41 -10.20
C GLU A 42 3.99 6.90 -9.86
N VAL A 43 3.64 7.23 -8.61
CA VAL A 43 3.69 8.61 -8.10
C VAL A 43 5.13 9.11 -8.06
N HIS A 44 6.09 8.28 -7.63
CA HIS A 44 7.50 8.64 -7.62
C HIS A 44 8.03 8.94 -9.04
N GLU A 45 7.76 8.06 -10.01
CA GLU A 45 8.13 8.27 -11.42
C GLU A 45 7.46 9.50 -12.03
N GLN A 46 6.20 9.77 -11.66
CA GLN A 46 5.56 11.03 -12.03
C GLN A 46 6.29 12.24 -11.44
N GLN A 47 6.62 12.23 -10.15
CA GLN A 47 7.33 13.32 -9.50
C GLN A 47 8.74 13.55 -10.09
N LEU A 48 9.45 12.48 -10.48
CA LEU A 48 10.73 12.58 -11.18
C LEU A 48 10.59 13.26 -12.55
N ARG A 49 9.53 12.94 -13.30
CA ARG A 49 9.24 13.60 -14.59
C ARG A 49 8.86 15.07 -14.43
N GLU A 50 8.13 15.41 -13.38
CA GLU A 50 7.67 16.78 -13.11
C GLU A 50 8.75 17.65 -12.48
N ASN A 51 9.71 17.05 -11.76
CA ASN A 51 10.80 17.76 -11.09
C ASN A 51 12.14 17.02 -11.30
N PRO A 52 12.91 17.39 -12.33
CA PRO A 52 14.22 16.78 -12.60
C PRO A 52 15.23 16.87 -11.44
N GLU A 53 15.11 17.87 -10.56
CA GLU A 53 15.99 17.99 -9.37
C GLU A 53 15.70 16.91 -8.33
N LEU A 54 14.52 16.28 -8.35
CA LEU A 54 14.19 15.19 -7.45
C LEU A 54 15.12 13.99 -7.66
N ALA A 55 15.52 13.71 -8.91
CA ALA A 55 16.45 12.62 -9.20
C ALA A 55 17.80 12.83 -8.48
N ALA A 56 18.33 14.06 -8.49
CA ALA A 56 19.56 14.39 -7.77
C ALA A 56 19.39 14.25 -6.25
N LYS A 57 18.28 14.76 -5.69
CA LYS A 57 17.98 14.63 -4.25
C LYS A 57 17.83 13.16 -3.82
N MET A 58 17.18 12.34 -4.65
CA MET A 58 17.07 10.90 -4.38
C MET A 58 18.44 10.23 -4.38
N GLN A 59 19.32 10.58 -5.34
CA GLN A 59 20.68 10.05 -5.34
C GLN A 59 21.48 10.47 -4.10
N GLU A 60 21.33 11.72 -3.65
CA GLU A 60 21.93 12.19 -2.40
C GLU A 60 21.43 11.41 -1.19
N ILE A 61 20.13 11.11 -1.14
CA ILE A 61 19.50 10.30 -0.08
C ILE A 61 20.03 8.87 -0.09
N GLU A 62 20.16 8.23 -1.26
CA GLU A 62 20.72 6.88 -1.37
C GLU A 62 22.20 6.85 -0.96
N ASN A 63 23.00 7.84 -1.40
CA ASN A 63 24.39 7.99 -0.99
C ASN A 63 24.52 8.18 0.52
N PHE A 64 23.70 9.06 1.10
CA PHE A 64 23.66 9.27 2.55
C PHE A 64 23.27 7.99 3.28
N THR A 65 22.23 7.29 2.82
CA THR A 65 21.73 6.05 3.41
C THR A 65 22.81 4.98 3.42
N GLN A 66 23.47 4.74 2.29
CA GLN A 66 24.56 3.77 2.19
C GLN A 66 25.74 4.13 3.11
N ASN A 67 26.11 5.41 3.16
CA ASN A 67 27.18 5.90 4.02
C ASN A 67 26.82 5.75 5.51
N ALA A 68 25.60 6.07 5.91
CA ALA A 68 25.14 5.94 7.28
C ALA A 68 25.14 4.47 7.75
N ILE A 69 24.67 3.56 6.89
CA ILE A 69 24.68 2.11 7.18
C ILE A 69 26.11 1.59 7.29
N THR A 70 26.97 1.91 6.32
CA THR A 70 28.35 1.41 6.27
C THR A 70 29.19 1.91 7.45
N ASN A 71 28.97 3.15 7.88
CA ASN A 71 29.70 3.77 9.00
C ASN A 71 29.01 3.60 10.36
N GLY A 72 27.90 2.86 10.45
CA GLY A 72 27.15 2.64 11.70
C GLY A 72 26.52 3.91 12.29
N ARG A 73 26.29 4.96 11.48
CA ARG A 73 25.68 6.23 11.90
C ARG A 73 24.16 6.18 11.81
N LEU A 74 23.57 5.21 12.50
CA LEU A 74 22.11 5.05 12.58
C LEU A 74 21.60 5.66 13.89
N VAL A 75 20.35 6.09 13.91
CA VAL A 75 19.71 6.52 15.15
C VAL A 75 19.71 5.37 16.15
N ASN A 76 20.29 5.60 17.33
CA ASN A 76 20.29 4.65 18.44
C ASN A 76 19.33 5.16 19.52
N GLY A 77 18.11 4.62 19.53
CA GLY A 77 17.06 5.07 20.43
C GLY A 77 15.68 4.74 19.89
N ARG A 78 14.64 5.04 20.67
CA ARG A 78 13.25 4.93 20.24
C ARG A 78 12.89 6.23 19.52
N ILE A 79 12.52 6.13 18.24
CA ILE A 79 11.95 7.24 17.49
C ILE A 79 10.46 7.24 17.76
N GLU A 80 9.90 8.39 18.12
CA GLU A 80 8.45 8.58 18.24
C GLU A 80 7.99 9.55 17.15
N ILE A 81 7.05 9.10 16.31
CA ILE A 81 6.56 9.84 15.16
C ILE A 81 5.12 10.28 15.45
N PRO A 82 4.88 11.59 15.61
CA PRO A 82 3.52 12.12 15.68
C PRO A 82 2.81 11.94 14.35
N VAL A 83 1.57 11.44 14.38
CA VAL A 83 0.75 11.18 13.19
C VAL A 83 -0.46 12.10 13.17
N VAL A 84 -0.62 12.85 12.08
CA VAL A 84 -1.82 13.64 11.79
C VAL A 84 -2.66 12.89 10.76
N VAL A 85 -3.89 12.57 11.13
CA VAL A 85 -4.82 11.84 10.25
C VAL A 85 -5.84 12.78 9.63
N ASN A 86 -5.82 12.87 8.31
CA ASN A 86 -6.65 13.77 7.50
C ASN A 86 -7.74 12.96 6.78
N VAL A 87 -8.96 12.92 7.33
CA VAL A 87 -10.10 12.16 6.76
C VAL A 87 -10.91 13.03 5.82
N LEU A 88 -11.00 12.62 4.55
CA LEU A 88 -11.85 13.23 3.53
C LEU A 88 -12.97 12.27 3.16
N TYR A 89 -14.21 12.66 3.41
CA TYR A 89 -15.36 11.75 3.32
C TYR A 89 -16.55 12.35 2.60
N ARG A 90 -17.22 11.56 1.77
CA ARG A 90 -18.50 11.90 1.13
C ARG A 90 -19.67 11.16 1.78
N THR A 91 -19.44 9.93 2.23
CA THR A 91 -20.46 9.10 2.89
C THR A 91 -20.16 8.89 4.37
N ALA A 92 -21.15 8.41 5.14
CA ALA A 92 -20.97 8.06 6.54
C ALA A 92 -19.91 6.95 6.73
N ALA A 93 -19.85 5.97 5.81
CA ALA A 93 -18.85 4.91 5.84
C ALA A 93 -17.42 5.44 5.60
N GLU A 94 -17.25 6.40 4.70
CA GLU A 94 -15.94 7.03 4.45
C GLU A 94 -15.49 7.90 5.64
N ASN A 95 -16.40 8.35 6.50
CA ASN A 95 -16.11 9.10 7.72
C ASN A 95 -15.72 8.17 8.88
N ILE A 96 -14.64 7.41 8.69
CA ILE A 96 -14.20 6.33 9.59
C ILE A 96 -14.07 6.75 11.06
N SER A 97 -14.39 5.87 12.00
CA SER A 97 -14.41 6.21 13.44
C SER A 97 -13.01 6.50 13.99
N LEU A 98 -12.94 7.20 15.14
CA LEU A 98 -11.68 7.36 15.87
C LEU A 98 -11.11 6.00 16.30
N THR A 99 -11.96 5.05 16.67
CA THR A 99 -11.55 3.67 17.01
C THR A 99 -10.86 2.98 15.83
N GLN A 100 -11.35 3.16 14.61
CA GLN A 100 -10.71 2.61 13.41
C GLN A 100 -9.35 3.26 13.16
N ILE A 101 -9.24 4.58 13.30
CA ILE A 101 -7.96 5.30 13.22
C ILE A 101 -6.98 4.79 14.27
N GLN A 102 -7.41 4.70 15.54
CA GLN A 102 -6.55 4.22 16.62
C GLN A 102 -6.08 2.78 16.37
N SER A 103 -6.95 1.90 15.86
CA SER A 103 -6.56 0.53 15.51
C SER A 103 -5.44 0.48 14.47
N GLN A 104 -5.35 1.48 13.57
CA GLN A 104 -4.25 1.58 12.62
C GLN A 104 -2.94 2.02 13.30
N ILE A 105 -3.01 2.97 14.22
CA ILE A 105 -1.84 3.40 15.01
C ILE A 105 -1.30 2.23 15.84
N ASP A 106 -2.20 1.43 16.43
CA ASP A 106 -1.83 0.22 17.18
C ASP A 106 -1.16 -0.83 16.28
N VAL A 107 -1.64 -0.99 15.04
CA VAL A 107 -1.01 -1.85 14.02
C VAL A 107 0.39 -1.38 13.68
N LEU A 108 0.58 -0.09 13.37
CA LEU A 108 1.90 0.45 13.05
C LEU A 108 2.87 0.23 14.24
N ASN A 109 2.41 0.47 15.46
CA ASN A 109 3.20 0.20 16.66
C ASN A 109 3.52 -1.30 16.83
N LYS A 110 2.64 -2.21 16.43
CA LYS A 110 2.96 -3.65 16.47
C LYS A 110 3.99 -4.04 15.43
N ASP A 111 3.79 -3.63 14.19
CA ASP A 111 4.58 -4.08 13.05
C ASP A 111 6.01 -3.51 13.09
N PHE A 112 6.15 -2.24 13.44
CA PHE A 112 7.46 -1.58 13.54
C PHE A 112 8.21 -1.93 14.84
N ASN A 113 7.58 -2.62 15.80
CA ASN A 113 8.23 -3.08 17.03
C ASN A 113 8.31 -4.60 17.19
N ALA A 114 7.95 -5.37 16.13
CA ALA A 114 7.89 -6.82 16.18
C ALA A 114 6.99 -7.37 17.32
N LEU A 115 5.89 -6.65 17.60
CA LEU A 115 4.87 -7.01 18.59
C LEU A 115 3.59 -7.56 17.92
N ASN A 116 3.60 -7.71 16.60
CA ASN A 116 2.53 -8.38 15.86
C ASN A 116 2.51 -9.88 16.18
N SER A 117 1.32 -10.44 16.41
CA SER A 117 1.15 -11.84 16.87
C SER A 117 1.61 -12.89 15.86
N ASP A 118 1.65 -12.52 14.59
CA ASP A 118 2.11 -13.33 13.46
C ASP A 118 3.64 -13.24 13.25
N PHE A 119 4.38 -12.41 14.01
CA PHE A 119 5.84 -12.30 13.90
C PHE A 119 6.60 -13.61 14.18
N ASN A 120 5.97 -14.53 14.92
CA ASN A 120 6.51 -15.86 15.19
C ASN A 120 6.22 -16.87 14.08
N GLN A 121 5.43 -16.51 13.07
CA GLN A 121 5.17 -17.34 11.88
C GLN A 121 6.24 -17.16 10.79
N VAL A 122 7.20 -16.24 10.98
CA VAL A 122 8.37 -16.09 10.10
C VAL A 122 9.10 -17.43 9.94
N PRO A 123 9.23 -17.95 8.70
CA PRO A 123 9.94 -19.19 8.45
C PRO A 123 11.36 -19.16 8.99
N THR A 124 11.86 -20.31 9.47
CA THR A 124 13.21 -20.45 10.05
C THR A 124 14.29 -19.87 9.14
N THR A 125 14.15 -20.02 7.81
CA THR A 125 15.03 -19.45 6.79
C THR A 125 15.27 -17.94 6.94
N PHE A 126 14.28 -17.18 7.41
CA PHE A 126 14.36 -15.72 7.57
C PHE A 126 14.41 -15.27 9.04
N SER A 127 14.47 -16.20 9.99
CA SER A 127 14.49 -15.88 11.43
C SER A 127 15.69 -15.05 11.86
N GLY A 128 16.84 -15.18 11.18
CA GLY A 128 18.06 -14.41 11.44
C GLY A 128 18.02 -12.97 10.93
N VAL A 129 17.09 -12.63 10.03
CA VAL A 129 17.01 -11.31 9.40
C VAL A 129 15.78 -10.51 9.81
N LYS A 130 14.79 -11.11 10.49
CA LYS A 130 13.60 -10.38 10.94
C LYS A 130 13.93 -9.30 11.97
N ALA A 131 13.32 -8.12 11.83
CA ALA A 131 13.68 -6.94 12.60
C ALA A 131 12.58 -6.43 13.52
N ASN A 132 13.00 -5.97 14.70
CA ASN A 132 12.30 -4.94 15.47
C ASN A 132 12.89 -3.58 15.06
N VAL A 133 12.12 -2.74 14.35
CA VAL A 133 12.58 -1.43 13.83
C VAL A 133 12.77 -0.41 14.96
N ARG A 134 11.97 -0.49 16.02
CA ARG A 134 11.98 0.38 17.22
C ARG A 134 11.49 1.81 16.96
N ILE A 135 10.46 1.92 16.11
CA ILE A 135 9.75 3.18 15.85
C ILE A 135 8.35 3.10 16.46
N THR A 136 7.95 4.13 17.19
CA THR A 136 6.59 4.29 17.72
C THR A 136 5.87 5.40 16.99
N PHE A 137 4.57 5.22 16.78
CA PHE A 137 3.66 6.19 16.23
C PHE A 137 2.68 6.64 17.32
N VAL A 138 2.46 7.94 17.43
CA VAL A 138 1.48 8.52 18.37
C VAL A 138 0.49 9.35 17.59
N LEU A 139 -0.81 9.14 17.83
CA LEU A 139 -1.84 9.96 17.21
C LEU A 139 -1.78 11.38 17.80
N ASP A 140 -1.47 12.35 16.97
CA ASP A 140 -1.33 13.76 17.36
C ASP A 140 -2.63 14.54 17.12
N ALA A 141 -3.21 14.39 15.93
CA ALA A 141 -4.45 15.07 15.57
C ALA A 141 -5.25 14.29 14.52
N VAL A 142 -6.57 14.54 14.51
CA VAL A 142 -7.48 14.07 13.46
C VAL A 142 -8.23 15.26 12.89
N TYR A 143 -8.04 15.53 11.61
CA TYR A 143 -8.82 16.51 10.85
C TYR A 143 -9.79 15.80 9.93
N ARG A 144 -11.00 16.34 9.80
CA ARG A 144 -12.07 15.75 8.99
C ARG A 144 -12.68 16.80 8.09
N LYS A 145 -12.96 16.44 6.85
CA LYS A 145 -13.62 17.33 5.89
C LYS A 145 -14.56 16.56 4.98
N SER A 146 -15.81 17.00 4.93
CA SER A 146 -16.79 16.45 3.98
C SER A 146 -16.49 16.92 2.56
N THR A 147 -16.71 16.06 1.57
CA THR A 147 -16.48 16.33 0.14
C THR A 147 -17.60 15.76 -0.72
N LYS A 148 -17.73 16.27 -1.95
CA LYS A 148 -18.61 15.71 -2.99
C LYS A 148 -17.86 14.81 -3.98
N LYS A 149 -16.52 14.76 -3.91
CA LYS A 149 -15.70 13.92 -4.79
C LYS A 149 -15.97 12.45 -4.52
N THR A 150 -16.16 11.67 -5.58
CA THR A 150 -16.34 10.21 -5.51
C THR A 150 -15.02 9.45 -5.52
N SER A 151 -13.95 10.08 -6.00
CA SER A 151 -12.59 9.55 -6.03
C SER A 151 -11.59 10.71 -6.04
N TRP A 152 -10.44 10.50 -5.39
CA TRP A 152 -9.35 11.47 -5.33
C TRP A 152 -8.20 11.16 -6.30
N GLY A 153 -8.07 9.91 -6.75
CA GLY A 153 -6.93 9.45 -7.55
C GLY A 153 -5.60 9.61 -6.80
N THR A 154 -4.49 9.65 -7.54
CA THR A 154 -3.12 9.67 -6.97
C THR A 154 -2.35 10.97 -7.27
N ARG A 155 -3.02 12.00 -7.83
CA ARG A 155 -2.40 13.30 -8.17
C ARG A 155 -2.41 14.33 -7.03
N ASP A 156 -2.36 13.86 -5.79
CA ASP A 156 -2.26 14.66 -4.56
C ASP A 156 -3.33 15.74 -4.32
N ALA A 157 -4.49 15.66 -4.99
CA ALA A 157 -5.57 16.63 -4.78
C ALA A 157 -6.13 16.62 -3.35
N MET A 158 -6.11 15.45 -2.70
CA MET A 158 -6.51 15.29 -1.29
C MET A 158 -5.59 16.03 -0.33
N LYS A 159 -4.34 16.28 -0.73
CA LYS A 159 -3.32 16.98 0.07
C LYS A 159 -3.38 18.51 -0.07
N LYS A 160 -4.35 19.04 -0.85
CA LYS A 160 -4.43 20.47 -1.20
C LYS A 160 -5.81 21.03 -0.90
N SER A 161 -5.90 21.93 0.06
CA SER A 161 -7.15 22.64 0.43
C SER A 161 -7.78 23.38 -0.75
N SER A 162 -6.97 23.97 -1.63
CA SER A 162 -7.40 24.62 -2.88
C SER A 162 -8.07 23.67 -3.88
N GLN A 163 -7.85 22.36 -3.76
CA GLN A 163 -8.49 21.32 -4.58
C GLN A 163 -9.56 20.54 -3.80
N GLY A 164 -9.99 21.08 -2.66
CA GLY A 164 -11.01 20.50 -1.79
C GLY A 164 -10.45 19.58 -0.70
N GLY A 165 -9.15 19.30 -0.69
CA GLY A 165 -8.48 18.43 0.29
C GLY A 165 -8.17 19.11 1.62
N LEU A 166 -7.15 18.58 2.30
CA LEU A 166 -6.56 19.11 3.54
C LEU A 166 -5.04 19.25 3.33
N ASN A 167 -4.49 20.45 3.58
CA ASN A 167 -3.05 20.68 3.52
C ASN A 167 -2.34 19.85 4.61
N PRO A 168 -1.07 19.45 4.41
CA PRO A 168 -0.31 18.81 5.49
C PRO A 168 -0.16 19.74 6.69
N THR A 169 -0.15 19.14 7.88
CA THR A 169 0.15 19.80 9.16
C THR A 169 1.56 19.43 9.58
N SER A 170 2.43 20.43 9.71
CA SER A 170 3.84 20.28 10.11
C SER A 170 4.57 19.11 9.39
N PRO A 171 4.60 19.05 8.05
CA PRO A 171 5.13 17.92 7.29
C PRO A 171 6.64 17.69 7.44
N THR A 172 7.35 18.52 8.21
CA THR A 172 8.76 18.31 8.54
C THR A 172 8.94 17.61 9.90
N THR A 173 7.90 17.48 10.71
CA THR A 173 7.97 16.87 12.05
C THR A 173 6.83 15.89 12.35
N LYS A 174 5.81 15.81 11.49
CA LYS A 174 4.65 14.93 11.67
C LYS A 174 4.35 14.12 10.41
N LEU A 175 4.10 12.83 10.58
CA LEU A 175 3.62 11.99 9.49
C LEU A 175 2.18 12.39 9.18
N ASN A 176 1.95 12.91 7.98
CA ASN A 176 0.61 13.21 7.50
C ASN A 176 0.03 11.98 6.79
N LEU A 177 -1.08 11.47 7.31
CA LEU A 177 -1.79 10.31 6.77
C LEU A 177 -3.19 10.73 6.31
N TRP A 178 -3.42 10.76 5.00
CA TRP A 178 -4.74 11.05 4.43
C TRP A 178 -5.54 9.77 4.27
N VAL A 179 -6.83 9.86 4.60
CA VAL A 179 -7.78 8.76 4.46
C VAL A 179 -8.92 9.23 3.57
N CYS A 180 -9.06 8.64 2.39
CA CYS A 180 -10.05 9.06 1.40
C CYS A 180 -10.29 7.99 0.35
N THR A 181 -11.41 8.00 -0.36
CA THR A 181 -11.60 7.07 -1.49
C THR A 181 -10.65 7.41 -2.64
N ILE A 182 -9.63 6.57 -2.88
CA ILE A 182 -8.62 6.79 -3.92
C ILE A 182 -9.23 6.40 -5.28
N GLY A 183 -9.82 5.21 -5.36
CA GLY A 183 -10.36 4.64 -6.61
C GLY A 183 -9.31 3.87 -7.42
N GLY A 184 -9.72 3.30 -8.55
CA GLY A 184 -8.81 2.59 -9.47
C GLY A 184 -8.23 1.27 -8.96
N GLY A 185 -8.75 0.71 -7.85
CA GLY A 185 -8.18 -0.49 -7.23
C GLY A 185 -6.93 -0.22 -6.38
N ILE A 186 -6.59 1.05 -6.15
CA ILE A 186 -5.43 1.47 -5.36
C ILE A 186 -5.85 1.50 -3.88
N LEU A 187 -5.05 0.86 -3.04
CA LEU A 187 -5.26 0.74 -1.60
C LEU A 187 -4.56 1.86 -0.85
N GLY A 188 -3.39 2.26 -1.33
CA GLY A 188 -2.59 3.32 -0.74
C GLY A 188 -1.48 3.80 -1.68
N TYR A 189 -0.86 4.91 -1.28
CA TYR A 189 0.43 5.33 -1.82
C TYR A 189 1.13 6.25 -0.81
N ALA A 190 2.43 6.37 -0.94
CA ALA A 190 3.28 7.25 -0.18
C ALA A 190 4.07 8.19 -1.10
N GLN A 191 4.58 9.26 -0.51
CA GLN A 191 5.69 10.00 -1.10
C GLN A 191 7.00 9.50 -0.50
N PHE A 192 7.94 9.08 -1.35
CA PHE A 192 9.32 8.80 -0.96
C PHE A 192 10.00 10.06 -0.39
N PRO A 193 11.05 9.93 0.43
CA PRO A 193 11.84 11.08 0.88
C PRO A 193 12.37 11.93 -0.29
N GLY A 194 12.66 13.22 -0.05
CA GLY A 194 13.20 14.13 -1.07
C GLY A 194 12.13 14.87 -1.90
N GLY A 195 10.88 14.40 -1.90
CA GLY A 195 9.75 15.09 -2.50
C GLY A 195 9.35 16.39 -1.78
N SER A 196 8.32 17.07 -2.31
CA SER A 196 7.83 18.34 -1.74
C SER A 196 7.18 18.14 -0.36
N SER A 197 7.48 19.02 0.59
CA SER A 197 6.83 19.02 1.90
C SER A 197 5.32 19.31 1.82
N ALA A 198 4.86 19.98 0.76
CA ALA A 198 3.45 20.26 0.53
C ALA A 198 2.60 19.00 0.24
N THR A 199 3.25 17.88 -0.07
CA THR A 199 2.60 16.60 -0.40
C THR A 199 3.21 15.41 0.34
N ASP A 200 4.13 15.65 1.30
CA ASP A 200 4.79 14.59 2.05
C ASP A 200 3.82 13.83 2.97
N GLY A 201 3.95 12.51 2.97
CA GLY A 201 3.16 11.60 3.78
C GLY A 201 2.54 10.47 2.98
N VAL A 202 1.49 9.89 3.54
CA VAL A 202 0.86 8.64 3.10
C VAL A 202 -0.63 8.86 2.85
N VAL A 203 -1.19 8.22 1.83
CA VAL A 203 -2.63 8.19 1.55
C VAL A 203 -3.11 6.75 1.56
N ILE A 204 -4.19 6.47 2.28
CA ILE A 204 -4.82 5.15 2.37
C ILE A 204 -6.29 5.27 1.98
N ASP A 205 -6.80 4.31 1.22
CA ASP A 205 -8.23 4.23 0.97
C ASP A 205 -8.97 3.89 2.28
N SER A 206 -10.04 4.64 2.55
CA SER A 206 -10.91 4.45 3.73
C SER A 206 -11.36 3.01 4.01
N LYS A 207 -11.41 2.14 2.99
CA LYS A 207 -11.79 0.72 3.12
C LYS A 207 -10.67 -0.19 3.61
N TYR A 208 -9.43 0.30 3.69
CA TYR A 208 -8.24 -0.51 3.99
C TYR A 208 -7.37 0.10 5.10
N LEU A 209 -7.93 1.01 5.89
CA LEU A 209 -7.28 1.57 7.08
C LEU A 209 -7.80 0.88 8.36
N GLY A 210 -6.87 0.46 9.22
CA GLY A 210 -7.16 -0.12 10.52
C GLY A 210 -7.63 -1.57 10.43
N THR A 211 -8.17 -2.08 11.54
CA THR A 211 -8.59 -3.49 11.70
C THR A 211 -10.05 -3.65 12.11
N THR A 212 -10.78 -2.54 12.21
CA THR A 212 -12.18 -2.48 12.61
C THR A 212 -12.94 -1.49 11.72
N GLY A 213 -14.24 -1.33 11.95
CA GLY A 213 -15.08 -0.42 11.19
C GLY A 213 -15.20 -0.85 9.73
N THR A 214 -14.72 -0.02 8.81
CA THR A 214 -14.86 -0.25 7.37
C THR A 214 -13.73 -1.02 6.72
N ALA A 215 -12.73 -1.47 7.49
CA ALA A 215 -11.64 -2.30 6.98
C ALA A 215 -12.17 -3.63 6.39
N THR A 216 -11.93 -3.88 5.10
CA THR A 216 -12.46 -5.07 4.40
C THR A 216 -11.39 -6.08 4.04
N ALA A 217 -11.63 -7.37 4.33
CA ALA A 217 -10.77 -8.46 3.90
C ALA A 217 -10.63 -8.47 2.36
N PRO A 218 -9.46 -8.87 1.81
CA PRO A 218 -8.29 -9.41 2.51
C PRO A 218 -7.32 -8.36 3.07
N PHE A 219 -7.64 -7.07 2.99
CA PHE A 219 -6.78 -5.94 3.41
C PHE A 219 -7.32 -5.23 4.66
N ASN A 220 -7.52 -6.01 5.74
CA ASN A 220 -8.15 -5.56 6.98
C ASN A 220 -7.33 -5.82 8.26
N LYS A 221 -6.01 -5.97 8.14
CA LYS A 221 -5.09 -6.01 9.29
C LYS A 221 -4.22 -4.75 9.38
N GLY A 222 -4.57 -3.72 8.62
CA GLY A 222 -3.89 -2.42 8.61
C GLY A 222 -2.52 -2.44 7.93
N ARG A 223 -2.18 -3.49 7.17
CA ARG A 223 -0.83 -3.62 6.58
C ARG A 223 -0.63 -2.76 5.35
N THR A 224 -1.70 -2.29 4.71
CA THR A 224 -1.62 -1.23 3.71
C THR A 224 -0.87 -0.02 4.27
N ALA A 225 -1.22 0.48 5.46
CA ALA A 225 -0.49 1.62 6.03
C ALA A 225 0.93 1.24 6.45
N THR A 226 1.17 0.02 6.95
CA THR A 226 2.53 -0.46 7.27
C THR A 226 3.43 -0.43 6.02
N HIS A 227 2.91 -0.91 4.88
CA HIS A 227 3.57 -0.89 3.58
C HIS A 227 3.87 0.54 3.11
N GLU A 228 2.86 1.42 3.08
CA GLU A 228 3.05 2.81 2.63
C GLU A 228 3.98 3.61 3.55
N VAL A 229 3.95 3.37 4.87
CA VAL A 229 4.89 3.99 5.80
C VAL A 229 6.31 3.46 5.55
N GLY A 230 6.47 2.20 5.12
CA GLY A 230 7.75 1.68 4.63
C GLY A 230 8.31 2.50 3.47
N HIS A 231 7.49 2.82 2.45
CA HIS A 231 7.88 3.71 1.35
C HIS A 231 8.23 5.11 1.82
N TRP A 232 7.41 5.69 2.70
CA TRP A 232 7.69 6.98 3.33
C TRP A 232 9.05 6.97 4.07
N MET A 233 9.46 5.81 4.60
CA MET A 233 10.76 5.57 5.22
C MET A 233 11.84 4.99 4.28
N ASN A 234 11.75 5.29 2.98
CA ASN A 234 12.78 4.96 1.97
C ASN A 234 12.93 3.47 1.61
N LEU A 235 11.91 2.65 1.87
CA LEU A 235 11.86 1.29 1.36
C LEU A 235 11.23 1.23 -0.02
N ARG A 236 11.78 0.39 -0.89
CA ARG A 236 11.19 0.07 -2.19
C ARG A 236 10.36 -1.20 -2.06
N HIS A 237 9.53 -1.47 -3.07
CA HIS A 237 8.96 -2.78 -3.23
C HIS A 237 10.06 -3.85 -3.29
N ILE A 238 9.84 -5.01 -2.67
CA ILE A 238 10.89 -6.02 -2.49
C ILE A 238 11.44 -6.61 -3.80
N TRP A 239 10.65 -6.58 -4.88
CA TRP A 239 11.10 -6.98 -6.22
C TRP A 239 11.81 -5.85 -6.99
N GLY A 240 11.91 -4.66 -6.42
CA GLY A 240 12.62 -3.51 -7.00
C GLY A 240 11.94 -2.88 -8.21
N ASP A 241 10.62 -3.06 -8.39
CA ASP A 241 9.84 -2.48 -9.49
C ASP A 241 10.32 -2.89 -10.91
N ALA A 242 11.13 -3.95 -11.00
CA ALA A 242 11.62 -4.52 -12.25
C ALA A 242 11.81 -6.04 -12.10
N THR A 243 11.79 -6.79 -13.21
CA THR A 243 12.06 -8.22 -13.18
C THR A 243 13.47 -8.48 -12.66
N CYS A 244 13.60 -9.18 -11.53
CA CYS A 244 14.88 -9.39 -10.85
C CYS A 244 15.59 -8.08 -10.49
N GLY A 245 14.81 -7.06 -10.13
CA GLY A 245 15.30 -5.77 -9.66
C GLY A 245 15.90 -5.84 -8.25
N SER A 246 16.29 -4.68 -7.74
CA SER A 246 16.80 -4.54 -6.37
C SER A 246 15.98 -3.51 -5.60
N ASP A 247 15.62 -3.84 -4.37
CA ASP A 247 15.04 -2.92 -3.39
C ASP A 247 16.12 -2.16 -2.58
N LEU A 248 17.40 -2.35 -2.95
CA LEU A 248 18.59 -1.81 -2.29
C LEU A 248 18.79 -2.29 -0.85
N VAL A 249 18.29 -3.49 -0.53
CA VAL A 249 18.49 -4.19 0.73
C VAL A 249 19.13 -5.55 0.47
N SER A 250 20.21 -5.88 1.17
CA SER A 250 20.98 -7.10 0.88
C SER A 250 20.45 -8.36 1.58
N ASP A 251 19.62 -8.20 2.61
CA ASP A 251 19.02 -9.32 3.36
C ASP A 251 17.58 -9.63 2.93
N THR A 252 17.08 -8.96 1.89
CA THR A 252 15.88 -9.33 1.14
C THR A 252 16.33 -10.09 -0.11
N PRO A 253 15.89 -11.35 -0.29
CA PRO A 253 16.21 -12.11 -1.49
C PRO A 253 15.65 -11.42 -2.74
N THR A 254 16.29 -11.62 -3.90
CA THR A 254 15.77 -11.08 -5.17
C THR A 254 14.45 -11.75 -5.53
N HIS A 255 13.41 -10.96 -5.80
CA HIS A 255 12.14 -11.44 -6.32
C HIS A 255 12.07 -11.19 -7.83
N ASN A 256 11.38 -12.05 -8.58
CA ASN A 256 11.21 -11.83 -10.01
C ASN A 256 10.04 -10.88 -10.32
N THR A 257 9.10 -10.74 -9.40
CA THR A 257 7.92 -9.87 -9.49
C THR A 257 7.24 -9.74 -8.12
N ALA A 258 6.18 -8.96 -8.04
CA ALA A 258 5.30 -8.88 -6.88
C ALA A 258 4.51 -10.18 -6.66
N ASN A 259 4.33 -10.58 -5.42
CA ASN A 259 3.48 -11.70 -5.03
C ASN A 259 2.13 -11.22 -4.51
N TYR A 260 1.07 -12.01 -4.70
CA TYR A 260 -0.29 -11.68 -4.29
C TYR A 260 -0.96 -12.83 -3.54
N GLY A 261 -1.99 -12.52 -2.76
CA GLY A 261 -2.67 -13.52 -1.94
C GLY A 261 -1.79 -13.98 -0.78
N MET A 262 -1.80 -15.28 -0.51
CA MET A 262 -0.94 -15.94 0.49
C MET A 262 -0.17 -17.08 -0.18
N PRO A 263 0.97 -16.81 -0.85
CA PRO A 263 1.78 -17.85 -1.47
C PRO A 263 2.22 -18.91 -0.46
N ALA A 264 2.21 -20.18 -0.86
CA ALA A 264 2.73 -21.25 -0.03
C ALA A 264 4.25 -21.11 0.13
N PHE A 265 4.76 -21.39 1.32
CA PHE A 265 6.19 -21.40 1.59
C PHE A 265 6.78 -22.82 1.40
N PRO A 266 7.97 -22.98 0.77
CA PRO A 266 8.77 -21.93 0.11
C PRO A 266 8.19 -21.54 -1.25
N HIS A 267 8.26 -20.24 -1.57
CA HIS A 267 8.03 -19.70 -2.91
C HIS A 267 9.39 -19.36 -3.53
N TYR A 268 9.65 -19.78 -4.77
CA TYR A 268 10.95 -19.61 -5.41
C TYR A 268 10.88 -18.58 -6.54
N SER A 269 11.86 -17.69 -6.55
CA SER A 269 12.03 -16.74 -7.65
C SER A 269 12.56 -17.42 -8.91
N THR A 270 12.18 -16.91 -10.07
CA THR A 270 12.78 -17.31 -11.35
C THR A 270 14.12 -16.62 -11.66
N CYS A 271 14.59 -15.73 -10.78
CA CYS A 271 15.87 -15.05 -10.92
C CYS A 271 17.07 -16.02 -10.75
N SER A 272 18.25 -15.55 -11.15
CA SER A 272 19.50 -16.32 -11.02
C SER A 272 19.72 -16.80 -9.59
N GLY A 273 20.06 -18.08 -9.44
CA GLY A 273 20.24 -18.73 -8.13
C GLY A 273 18.94 -19.20 -7.47
N THR A 274 17.77 -18.96 -8.09
CA THR A 274 16.45 -19.43 -7.63
C THR A 274 16.24 -19.16 -6.13
N PRO A 275 16.39 -17.91 -5.67
CA PRO A 275 16.26 -17.60 -4.25
C PRO A 275 14.85 -17.90 -3.73
N ILE A 276 14.76 -18.28 -2.46
CA ILE A 276 13.47 -18.38 -1.76
C ILE A 276 13.00 -16.95 -1.51
N GLU A 277 11.82 -16.60 -2.01
CA GLU A 277 11.23 -15.28 -1.86
C GLU A 277 10.70 -15.06 -0.44
N MET A 278 10.88 -13.84 0.07
CA MET A 278 10.38 -13.38 1.35
C MET A 278 8.96 -12.80 1.17
N THR A 279 8.01 -13.64 0.74
CA THR A 279 6.63 -13.24 0.41
C THR A 279 5.84 -12.65 1.58
N MET A 280 6.33 -12.86 2.80
CA MET A 280 5.78 -12.30 4.04
C MET A 280 6.35 -10.94 4.44
N ASN A 281 7.22 -10.37 3.62
CA ASN A 281 7.73 -9.03 3.85
C ASN A 281 6.61 -8.00 3.65
N TYR A 282 6.55 -6.97 4.50
CA TYR A 282 5.55 -5.90 4.35
C TYR A 282 5.68 -5.13 3.04
N MET A 283 6.83 -5.17 2.36
CA MET A 283 7.08 -4.51 1.07
C MET A 283 6.76 -5.36 -0.17
N ASP A 284 6.13 -6.53 0.01
CA ASP A 284 5.51 -7.30 -1.08
C ASP A 284 4.01 -6.95 -1.22
N TYR A 285 3.32 -7.54 -2.19
CA TYR A 285 1.90 -7.29 -2.49
C TYR A 285 0.92 -8.36 -1.98
N THR A 286 1.37 -9.19 -1.04
CA THR A 286 0.55 -10.23 -0.42
C THR A 286 -0.62 -9.62 0.37
N ASP A 287 -1.59 -10.48 0.70
CA ASP A 287 -2.72 -10.11 1.54
C ASP A 287 -2.23 -9.70 2.93
N ASP A 288 -3.01 -8.90 3.66
CA ASP A 288 -2.59 -8.39 4.98
C ASP A 288 -2.25 -9.52 5.98
N ALA A 289 -2.91 -10.69 5.86
CA ALA A 289 -2.62 -11.86 6.69
C ALA A 289 -1.35 -12.62 6.27
N GLY A 290 -0.83 -12.37 5.07
CA GLY A 290 0.37 -12.98 4.52
C GLY A 290 1.65 -12.23 4.85
N MET A 291 1.58 -10.97 5.32
CA MET A 291 2.74 -10.13 5.60
C MET A 291 2.89 -9.78 7.08
N TYR A 292 4.08 -9.99 7.63
CA TYR A 292 4.30 -9.91 9.08
C TYR A 292 5.76 -9.64 9.49
N MET A 293 6.62 -9.18 8.57
CA MET A 293 7.99 -8.79 8.92
C MET A 293 8.59 -7.67 8.05
N PHE A 294 9.49 -6.90 8.67
CA PHE A 294 10.59 -6.21 7.99
C PHE A 294 11.91 -6.95 8.26
N SER A 295 12.92 -6.73 7.42
CA SER A 295 14.28 -7.23 7.60
C SER A 295 15.19 -6.25 8.38
N ASN A 296 16.37 -6.71 8.82
CA ASN A 296 17.35 -5.88 9.51
C ASN A 296 18.00 -4.85 8.57
N GLY A 297 18.17 -5.20 7.28
CA GLY A 297 18.61 -4.28 6.25
C GLY A 297 17.56 -3.19 5.97
N GLN A 298 16.28 -3.56 5.87
CA GLN A 298 15.17 -2.61 5.77
C GLN A 298 15.13 -1.66 6.98
N LYS A 299 15.24 -2.18 8.21
CA LYS A 299 15.38 -1.36 9.42
C LYS A 299 16.54 -0.37 9.30
N SER A 300 17.69 -0.82 8.83
CA SER A 300 18.89 0.02 8.73
C SER A 300 18.68 1.18 7.74
N ARG A 301 18.01 0.94 6.61
CA ARG A 301 17.61 1.99 5.65
C ARG A 301 16.64 3.00 6.27
N MET A 302 15.61 2.52 6.97
CA MET A 302 14.67 3.41 7.65
C MET A 302 15.38 4.30 8.69
N LEU A 303 16.23 3.71 9.55
CA LEU A 303 16.93 4.46 10.60
C LEU A 303 17.97 5.44 10.04
N ALA A 304 18.54 5.17 8.86
CA ALA A 304 19.51 6.05 8.24
C ALA A 304 18.91 7.42 7.93
N ILE A 305 17.71 7.49 7.34
CA ILE A 305 17.11 8.79 6.96
C ILE A 305 16.73 9.66 8.17
N PHE A 306 16.67 9.10 9.38
CA PHE A 306 16.45 9.83 10.63
C PHE A 306 17.75 10.24 11.33
N ALA A 307 18.91 9.77 10.89
CA ALA A 307 20.20 10.15 11.45
C ALA A 307 20.51 11.63 11.17
N SER A 308 21.47 12.21 11.91
CA SER A 308 21.90 13.60 11.69
C SER A 308 22.35 13.82 10.25
N GLY A 309 21.73 14.79 9.56
CA GLY A 309 21.94 15.05 8.13
C GLY A 309 21.06 14.23 7.18
N GLY A 310 20.27 13.28 7.71
CA GLY A 310 19.31 12.49 6.94
C GLY A 310 18.07 13.29 6.55
N SER A 311 17.39 12.85 5.50
CA SER A 311 16.26 13.55 4.88
C SER A 311 15.02 13.69 5.77
N ARG A 312 14.94 12.91 6.86
CA ARG A 312 13.86 12.98 7.87
C ARG A 312 14.40 13.22 9.28
N PHE A 313 15.61 13.75 9.43
CA PHE A 313 16.25 14.02 10.73
C PHE A 313 15.34 14.73 11.75
N SER A 314 14.56 15.72 11.29
CA SER A 314 13.66 16.52 12.12
C SER A 314 12.50 15.75 12.75
N PHE A 315 12.17 14.55 12.26
CA PHE A 315 11.14 13.69 12.85
C PHE A 315 11.64 12.89 14.06
N ALA A 316 12.96 12.81 14.25
CA ALA A 316 13.58 12.04 15.33
C ALA A 316 14.13 12.95 16.45
N GLN A 317 13.75 14.23 16.47
CA GLN A 317 14.15 15.18 17.51
C GLN A 317 13.08 15.26 18.62
N PRO A 318 13.48 15.57 19.87
CA PRO A 318 12.56 15.79 20.99
C PRO A 318 11.56 16.92 20.75
#